data_AF-A0A9J5W077-F1
#
_entry.id   AF-A0A9J5W077-F1
#
_cell.length_a   1.000
_cell.length_b   1.000
_cell.length_c   1.000
_cell.angle_alpha   90.00
_cell.angle_beta   90.00
_cell.angle_gamma   90.00
#
_symmetry.space_group_name_H-M   'P 1'
#
loop_
_entity.id
_entity.type
_entity.pdbx_description
1 polymer ?
#
loop_
_entity_poly.entity_id
_entity_poly.type
_entity_poly.pdbx_seq_one_letter_code
_entity_poly.pdbx_strand_id
1 'polypeptide(L)'
;MGVKGKLIASIEVKCGGNLIHDTLHSNTHHIPNISPSKVNHFQIHGDGKEKFAKEVIESIDPRNKSITWKVIEGDVLDLYDSFKVITTSEHEWTTLIFVYEKKNEDTPESLALFGVWINVTKEIDGHLLKK
;
A
#
# COMPACT_ATOMS: atom_id res chain seq x y z
N MET A 1 -25.19 -2.88 -6.12
CA MET A 1 -24.06 -2.56 -5.21
C MET A 1 -23.29 -1.36 -5.76
N GLY A 2 -22.57 -0.63 -4.92
CA GLY A 2 -21.82 0.55 -5.37
C GLY A 2 -20.49 0.16 -6.03
N VAL A 3 -20.02 0.97 -6.97
CA VAL A 3 -18.68 0.82 -7.56
C VAL A 3 -17.56 1.40 -6.68
N LYS A 4 -17.90 2.22 -5.69
CA LYS A 4 -16.93 2.80 -4.74
C LYS A 4 -16.64 1.81 -3.61
N GLY A 5 -15.35 1.55 -3.38
CA GLY A 5 -14.87 0.67 -2.33
C GLY A 5 -13.84 1.35 -1.42
N LYS A 6 -13.78 0.86 -0.18
CA LYS A 6 -12.80 1.28 0.82
C LYS A 6 -12.38 0.09 1.68
N LEU A 7 -11.08 -0.15 1.80
CA LEU A 7 -10.51 -1.16 2.71
C LEU A 7 -9.63 -0.45 3.74
N ILE A 8 -9.68 -0.91 4.99
CA ILE A 8 -8.92 -0.33 6.11
C ILE A 8 -8.36 -1.46 6.97
N ALA A 9 -7.09 -1.37 7.33
CA ALA A 9 -6.46 -2.24 8.32
C ALA A 9 -5.44 -1.43 9.12
N SER A 10 -5.44 -1.64 10.43
CA SER A 10 -4.44 -1.09 11.34
C SER A 10 -3.60 -2.25 11.87
N ILE A 11 -2.28 -2.10 11.78
CA ILE A 11 -1.31 -3.11 12.14
C ILE A 11 -0.43 -2.52 13.24
N GLU A 12 -0.26 -3.26 14.32
CA GLU A 12 0.75 -2.96 15.32
C GLU A 12 2.14 -3.24 14.74
N VAL A 13 3.03 -2.27 14.83
CA VAL A 13 4.42 -2.29 14.33
C VAL A 13 5.36 -2.03 15.49
N LYS A 14 6.27 -2.97 15.73
CA LYS A 14 7.14 -2.93 16.92
C LYS A 14 8.27 -1.92 16.81
N CYS A 15 8.68 -1.56 15.59
CA CYS A 15 9.64 -0.48 15.37
C CYS A 15 9.05 0.91 15.65
N GLY A 16 7.74 1.01 15.82
CA GLY A 16 7.02 2.27 15.94
C GLY A 16 6.58 2.81 14.57
N GLY A 17 5.33 3.28 14.50
CA GLY A 17 4.70 3.76 13.27
C GLY A 17 5.45 4.93 12.63
N ASN A 18 6.15 5.76 13.41
CA ASN A 18 6.94 6.87 12.87
C ASN A 18 8.06 6.37 11.94
N LEU A 19 8.75 5.28 12.31
CA LEU A 19 9.82 4.74 11.47
C LEU A 19 9.27 4.13 10.18
N ILE A 20 8.06 3.57 10.22
CA ILE A 20 7.35 3.13 9.01
C ILE A 20 7.06 4.33 8.11
N HIS A 21 6.44 5.38 8.64
CA HIS A 21 6.14 6.60 7.89
C HIS A 21 7.40 7.20 7.25
N ASP A 22 8.47 7.35 8.03
CA ASP A 22 9.74 7.90 7.55
C ASP A 22 10.33 7.03 6.43
N THR A 23 10.26 5.70 6.54
CA THR A 23 10.72 4.78 5.50
C THR A 23 9.90 4.91 4.22
N LEU A 24 8.57 4.98 4.34
CA LEU A 24 7.67 5.14 3.21
C LEU A 24 7.78 6.53 2.54
N HIS A 25 8.14 7.57 3.30
CA HIS A 25 8.31 8.94 2.80
C HIS A 25 9.70 9.18 2.18
N SER A 26 10.77 8.88 2.92
CA SER A 26 12.15 9.30 2.61
C SER A 26 12.93 8.29 1.77
N ASN A 27 12.52 7.02 1.82
CA ASN A 27 13.30 5.90 1.33
C ASN A 27 12.51 5.05 0.34
N THR A 28 11.60 5.66 -0.44
CA THR A 28 10.81 4.98 -1.48
C THR A 28 11.70 4.19 -2.46
N HIS A 29 12.89 4.70 -2.79
CA HIS A 29 13.87 4.01 -3.63
C HIS A 29 14.60 2.83 -2.95
N HIS A 30 14.57 2.75 -1.62
CA HIS A 30 15.12 1.63 -0.83
C HIS A 30 14.07 0.56 -0.51
N ILE A 31 12.77 0.84 -0.63
CA ILE A 31 11.72 -0.17 -0.42
C ILE A 31 11.92 -1.37 -1.36
N PRO A 32 12.29 -1.22 -2.65
CA PRO A 32 12.65 -2.36 -3.50
C PRO A 32 13.86 -3.15 -3.01
N ASN A 33 14.70 -2.63 -2.11
CA ASN A 33 15.79 -3.42 -1.50
C ASN A 33 15.33 -4.17 -0.23
N ILE A 34 14.29 -3.66 0.45
CA ILE A 34 13.70 -4.27 1.65
C ILE A 34 12.65 -5.32 1.25
N SER A 35 11.88 -5.04 0.21
CA SER A 35 10.86 -5.91 -0.39
C SER A 35 11.01 -5.96 -1.92
N PRO A 36 12.08 -6.61 -2.43
CA PRO A 36 12.41 -6.62 -3.86
C PRO A 36 11.35 -7.22 -4.77
N SER A 37 10.48 -8.08 -4.25
CA SER A 37 9.45 -8.76 -5.03
C SER A 37 8.10 -8.03 -5.13
N LYS A 38 7.95 -6.81 -4.59
CA LYS A 38 6.60 -6.23 -4.34
C LYS A 38 6.38 -4.75 -4.68
N VAL A 39 7.41 -3.97 -5.04
CA VAL A 39 7.31 -2.49 -5.03
C VAL A 39 7.04 -1.87 -6.41
N ASN A 40 7.32 -2.59 -7.49
CA ASN A 40 6.96 -2.16 -8.86
C ASN A 40 6.24 -3.28 -9.62
N HIS A 41 6.70 -4.50 -9.41
CA HIS A 41 5.97 -5.71 -9.71
C HIS A 41 5.57 -6.36 -8.40
N PHE A 42 4.30 -6.71 -8.26
CA PHE A 42 3.83 -7.52 -7.15
C PHE A 42 3.22 -8.81 -7.70
N GLN A 43 3.47 -9.91 -6.99
CA GLN A 43 2.83 -11.17 -7.26
C GLN A 43 1.66 -11.36 -6.31
N ILE A 44 0.45 -11.49 -6.86
CA ILE A 44 -0.72 -11.86 -6.07
C ILE A 44 -0.66 -13.39 -5.87
N HIS A 45 -0.49 -13.84 -4.62
CA HIS A 45 -0.53 -15.27 -4.28
C HIS A 45 -1.87 -15.87 -4.71
N GLY A 46 -1.84 -16.75 -5.71
CA GLY A 46 -3.02 -17.41 -6.28
C GLY A 46 -3.05 -17.44 -7.81
N ASP A 47 -2.55 -16.39 -8.47
CA ASP A 47 -2.61 -16.29 -9.95
C ASP A 47 -1.26 -16.60 -10.62
N GLY A 48 -0.15 -16.57 -9.87
CA GLY A 48 1.21 -16.77 -10.36
C GLY A 48 1.73 -15.68 -11.31
N LYS A 49 0.85 -14.81 -11.82
CA LYS A 49 1.17 -13.72 -12.73
C LYS A 49 1.71 -12.52 -12.00
N GLU A 50 2.78 -11.98 -12.56
CA GLU A 50 3.33 -10.69 -12.18
C GLU A 50 2.34 -9.58 -12.56
N LYS A 51 2.13 -8.64 -11.64
CA LYS A 51 1.24 -7.49 -11.83
C LYS A 51 2.02 -6.20 -11.60
N PHE A 52 1.71 -5.18 -12.39
CA PHE A 52 2.38 -3.89 -12.37
C PHE A 52 1.41 -2.79 -11.90
N ALA A 53 1.91 -1.89 -11.04
CA ALA A 53 1.25 -0.64 -10.73
C ALA A 53 2.30 0.46 -10.59
N LYS A 54 2.03 1.60 -11.21
CA LYS A 54 2.82 2.82 -11.06
C LYS A 54 2.06 3.79 -10.19
N GLU A 55 2.72 4.26 -9.16
CA GLU A 55 2.14 5.14 -8.15
C GLU A 55 2.94 6.44 -8.05
N VAL A 56 2.25 7.52 -7.73
CA VAL A 56 2.86 8.81 -7.39
C VAL A 56 2.33 9.28 -6.05
N ILE A 57 3.15 9.98 -5.28
CA ILE A 57 2.70 10.66 -4.07
C ILE A 57 1.77 11.81 -4.51
N GLU A 58 0.50 11.71 -4.13
CA GLU A 58 -0.50 12.75 -4.36
C GLU A 58 -0.44 13.83 -3.27
N SER A 59 -0.23 13.43 -2.01
CA SER A 59 -0.14 14.35 -0.88
C SER A 59 0.57 13.73 0.32
N ILE A 60 1.18 14.57 1.14
CA ILE A 60 1.74 14.20 2.46
C ILE A 60 1.12 15.13 3.50
N ASP A 61 0.63 14.56 4.60
CA ASP A 61 0.17 15.30 5.77
C ASP A 61 1.11 15.02 6.97
N PRO A 62 2.01 15.95 7.29
CA PRO A 62 2.96 15.78 8.40
C PRO A 62 2.29 15.68 9.78
N ARG A 63 1.09 16.26 9.96
CA ARG A 63 0.42 16.26 11.27
C ARG A 63 -0.09 14.87 11.61
N ASN A 64 -0.74 14.24 10.64
CA ASN A 64 -1.28 12.89 10.78
C ASN A 64 -0.30 11.79 10.36
N LYS A 65 0.94 12.18 10.00
CA LYS A 65 1.97 11.28 9.43
C LYS A 65 1.35 10.42 8.34
N SER A 66 0.63 11.08 7.45
CA SER A 66 -0.11 10.45 6.37
C SER A 66 0.57 10.68 5.03
N ILE A 67 0.54 9.67 4.19
CA ILE A 67 0.97 9.75 2.80
C ILE A 67 -0.15 9.16 1.96
N THR A 68 -0.52 9.86 0.89
CA THR A 68 -1.49 9.40 -0.11
C THR A 68 -0.74 9.14 -1.41
N TRP A 69 -0.81 7.91 -1.89
CA TRP A 69 -0.34 7.51 -3.21
C TRP A 69 -1.53 7.33 -4.15
N LYS A 70 -1.36 7.78 -5.38
CA LYS A 70 -2.31 7.59 -6.46
C LYS A 70 -1.72 6.67 -7.51
N VAL A 71 -2.45 5.63 -7.88
CA VAL A 71 -2.09 4.79 -9.03
C VAL A 71 -2.37 5.59 -10.30
N ILE A 72 -1.38 5.69 -11.18
CA ILE A 72 -1.45 6.44 -12.44
C ILE A 72 -1.29 5.56 -13.68
N GLU A 73 -0.80 4.33 -13.52
CA GLU A 73 -0.55 3.39 -14.63
C GLU A 73 -0.51 1.95 -14.10
N GLY A 74 -0.78 0.96 -14.96
CA GLY A 74 -0.61 -0.47 -14.68
C GLY A 74 -1.90 -1.28 -14.58
N ASP A 75 -1.77 -2.60 -14.36
CA ASP A 75 -2.84 -3.60 -14.36
C ASP A 75 -4.01 -3.25 -13.42
N VAL A 76 -3.73 -2.51 -12.36
CA VAL A 76 -4.76 -2.08 -11.39
C VAL A 76 -5.82 -1.21 -12.09
N LEU A 77 -5.41 -0.33 -13.02
CA LEU A 77 -6.34 0.55 -13.73
C LEU A 77 -7.13 -0.14 -14.84
N ASP A 78 -6.82 -1.42 -15.14
CA ASP A 78 -7.68 -2.23 -16.01
C ASP A 78 -8.98 -2.61 -15.31
N LEU A 79 -8.96 -2.72 -13.98
CA LEU A 79 -10.10 -3.13 -13.15
C LEU A 79 -10.77 -1.94 -12.42
N TYR A 80 -10.00 -0.91 -12.07
CA TYR A 80 -10.47 0.22 -11.28
C TYR A 80 -10.30 1.54 -12.05
N ASP A 81 -11.34 2.40 -12.06
CA ASP A 81 -11.29 3.75 -12.64
C ASP A 81 -10.42 4.70 -11.82
N SER A 82 -10.36 4.49 -10.50
CA SER A 82 -9.45 5.21 -9.61
C SER A 82 -8.98 4.32 -8.47
N PHE A 83 -7.73 4.51 -8.06
CA PHE A 83 -7.15 3.76 -6.95
C PHE A 83 -6.18 4.64 -6.18
N LYS A 84 -6.39 4.74 -4.87
CA LYS A 84 -5.52 5.44 -3.93
C LYS A 84 -5.15 4.52 -2.78
N VAL A 85 -3.89 4.56 -2.42
CA VAL A 85 -3.37 3.97 -1.19
C VAL A 85 -3.08 5.11 -0.24
N ILE A 86 -3.48 4.99 1.01
CA ILE A 86 -3.18 5.96 2.06
C ILE A 86 -2.58 5.17 3.22
N THR A 87 -1.48 5.65 3.76
CA THR A 87 -0.96 5.16 5.04
C THR A 87 -0.98 6.27 6.05
N THR A 88 -1.30 5.95 7.29
CA THR A 88 -1.17 6.84 8.43
C THR A 88 -0.43 6.10 9.53
N SER A 89 0.37 6.81 10.32
CA SER A 89 1.10 6.18 11.41
C SER A 89 0.93 6.95 12.71
N GLU A 90 0.66 6.22 13.79
CA GLU A 90 0.42 6.77 15.11
C GLU A 90 0.99 5.81 16.18
N HIS A 91 1.88 6.29 17.04
CA HIS A 91 2.55 5.48 18.07
C HIS A 91 3.11 4.15 17.53
N GLU A 92 2.54 3.02 17.94
CA GLU A 92 2.88 1.66 17.53
C GLU A 92 1.99 1.13 16.41
N TRP A 93 1.17 1.98 15.78
CA TRP A 93 0.22 1.60 14.75
C TRP A 93 0.58 2.19 13.40
N THR A 94 0.41 1.38 12.36
CA THR A 94 0.33 1.84 10.98
C THR A 94 -1.00 1.39 10.39
N THR A 95 -1.77 2.34 9.86
CA THR A 95 -3.03 2.10 9.19
C THR A 95 -2.84 2.20 7.69
N LEU A 96 -3.25 1.16 6.96
CA LEU A 96 -3.34 1.11 5.51
C LEU A 96 -4.80 1.29 5.09
N ILE A 97 -5.04 2.18 4.15
CA ILE A 97 -6.37 2.50 3.62
C ILE A 97 -6.30 2.46 2.09
N PHE A 98 -7.15 1.63 1.48
CA PHE A 98 -7.40 1.72 0.05
C PHE A 98 -8.72 2.46 -0.19
N VAL A 99 -8.72 3.36 -1.17
CA VAL A 99 -9.92 4.04 -1.66
C VAL A 99 -9.92 3.88 -3.18
N TYR A 100 -10.97 3.25 -3.72
CA TYR A 100 -11.05 2.97 -5.15
C TYR A 100 -12.47 3.06 -5.71
N GLU A 101 -12.52 3.22 -7.03
CA GLU A 101 -13.73 3.11 -7.83
C GLU A 101 -13.53 1.99 -8.85
N LYS A 102 -14.38 0.98 -8.79
CA LYS A 102 -14.42 -0.14 -9.73
C LYS A 102 -14.99 0.32 -11.07
N LYS A 103 -14.54 -0.28 -12.18
CA LYS A 103 -15.16 -0.04 -13.49
C LYS A 103 -16.60 -0.51 -13.59
N ASN A 104 -16.95 -1.56 -12.85
CA ASN A 104 -18.29 -2.14 -12.81
C ASN A 104 -18.49 -2.95 -11.52
N GLU A 105 -19.74 -3.36 -11.27
CA GLU A 105 -20.12 -4.11 -10.07
C GLU A 105 -19.50 -5.52 -9.99
N ASP A 106 -19.15 -6.11 -11.14
CA ASP A 106 -18.54 -7.44 -11.24
C ASP A 106 -17.04 -7.43 -10.88
N THR A 107 -16.43 -6.25 -10.81
CA THR A 107 -15.02 -6.09 -10.44
C THR A 107 -14.82 -6.53 -8.98
N PRO A 108 -13.86 -7.43 -8.70
CA PRO A 108 -13.62 -7.92 -7.35
C PRO A 108 -13.09 -6.83 -6.42
N GLU A 109 -13.26 -7.04 -5.11
CA GLU A 109 -12.59 -6.22 -4.11
C GLU A 109 -11.08 -6.45 -4.17
N SER A 110 -10.29 -5.40 -3.91
CA SER A 110 -8.83 -5.44 -4.02
C SER A 110 -8.14 -6.10 -2.81
N LEU A 111 -8.74 -7.16 -2.25
CA LEU A 111 -8.27 -7.81 -1.03
C LEU A 111 -6.87 -8.42 -1.18
N ALA A 112 -6.56 -8.93 -2.37
CA ALA A 112 -5.31 -9.61 -2.62
C ALA A 112 -4.13 -8.61 -2.68
N LEU A 113 -4.31 -7.48 -3.38
CA LEU A 113 -3.35 -6.37 -3.36
C LEU A 113 -3.25 -5.74 -1.97
N PHE A 114 -4.36 -5.65 -1.25
CA PHE A 114 -4.36 -5.17 0.14
C PHE A 114 -3.50 -6.06 1.05
N GLY A 115 -3.59 -7.39 0.88
CA GLY A 115 -2.73 -8.35 1.57
C GLY A 115 -1.23 -8.18 1.25
N VAL A 116 -0.87 -7.83 0.02
CA VAL A 116 0.51 -7.52 -0.37
C VAL A 116 1.05 -6.34 0.45
N TRP A 117 0.30 -5.24 0.53
CA TRP A 117 0.71 -4.05 1.29
C TRP A 117 0.83 -4.33 2.79
N ILE A 118 -0.09 -5.10 3.37
CA ILE A 118 0.03 -5.56 4.77
C ILE A 118 1.36 -6.31 4.97
N ASN A 119 1.74 -7.17 4.02
CA ASN A 119 2.97 -7.94 4.14
C ASN A 119 4.22 -7.08 3.97
N VAL A 120 4.20 -6.10 3.06
CA VAL A 120 5.28 -5.11 2.90
C VAL A 120 5.49 -4.34 4.21
N THR A 121 4.42 -3.86 4.84
CA THR A 121 4.52 -3.18 6.13
C THR A 121 5.18 -4.04 7.21
N LYS A 122 4.82 -5.33 7.28
CA LYS A 122 5.46 -6.28 8.21
C LYS A 122 6.93 -6.56 7.90
N GLU A 123 7.29 -6.63 6.62
CA GLU A 123 8.68 -6.80 6.19
C GLU A 123 9.53 -5.57 6.56
N ILE A 124 9.00 -4.36 6.39
CA ILE A 124 9.65 -3.11 6.83
C ILE A 124 9.83 -3.11 8.34
N ASP A 125 8.77 -3.42 9.11
CA ASP A 125 8.84 -3.50 10.58
C ASP A 125 9.94 -4.48 11.04
N GLY A 126 9.94 -5.70 10.49
CA GLY A 126 10.95 -6.70 10.79
C GLY A 126 12.37 -6.32 10.35
N HIS A 127 12.54 -5.53 9.29
CA HIS A 127 13.84 -5.03 8.85
C HIS A 127 14.38 -3.96 9.81
N LEU A 128 13.53 -3.01 10.22
CA LEU A 128 13.91 -1.91 11.10
C LEU A 128 14.27 -2.38 12.52
N LEU A 129 13.68 -3.48 12.99
CA LEU A 129 14.02 -4.09 14.28
C LEU A 129 15.38 -4.80 14.31
N LYS A 130 15.93 -5.17 13.14
CA LYS A 130 17.21 -5.87 13.02
C LYS A 130 18.41 -4.92 12.92
N LYS A 131 18.14 -3.62 12.85
CA LYS A 131 19.13 -2.55 12.71
C LYS A 131 19.47 -1.97 14.07
#